data_AF-A0A950ZDE5-F1
#
_entry.id   AF-A0A950ZDE5-F1
#
_cell.length_a   1.000
_cell.length_b   1.000
_cell.length_c   1.000
_cell.angle_alpha   90.00
_cell.angle_beta   90.00
_cell.angle_gamma   90.00
#
_symmetry.space_group_name_H-M   'P 1'
#
loop_
_entity.id
_entity.type
_entity.pdbx_description
1 polymer ?
#
loop_
_entity_poly.entity_id
_entity_poly.type
_entity_poly.pdbx_seq_one_letter_code
_entity_poly.pdbx_strand_id
1 'polypeptide(L)'
;MNHDDAIAGQAAERYLLREMHDSESEEFEQHFFDCRVCADDVRDGLRMMESGRELVRGERDARAVPQRDNVVDLRARRRGIKQWIPAAAAAVLLAANAVPLVLRSAPPRLVIADAGKSLSAGTRGASDVPAVRKGAMEQLPFDIPTDPSFVKYILHAVDARGATIGEPVEKSPEQANNPFSLLPGSLPAGSYELVIEGVREDGNRSKITSYPFRVVP
;
A
#
# COMPACT_ATOMS: atom_id res chain seq x y z
N MET A 1 -10.70 25.32 -27.45
CA MET A 1 -10.31 23.90 -27.52
C MET A 1 -11.54 23.01 -27.67
N ASN A 2 -11.36 21.72 -28.01
CA ASN A 2 -12.45 20.74 -28.02
C ASN A 2 -12.39 19.84 -26.77
N HIS A 3 -13.41 18.98 -26.60
CA HIS A 3 -13.53 18.10 -25.43
C HIS A 3 -12.38 17.09 -25.32
N ASP A 4 -12.03 16.43 -26.44
CA ASP A 4 -11.00 15.40 -26.44
C ASP A 4 -9.61 16.00 -26.11
N ASP A 5 -9.32 17.20 -26.61
CA ASP A 5 -8.11 17.96 -26.28
C ASP A 5 -8.08 18.31 -24.79
N ALA A 6 -9.23 18.72 -24.22
CA ALA A 6 -9.34 19.07 -22.81
C ALA A 6 -9.05 17.86 -21.90
N ILE A 7 -9.57 16.68 -22.26
CA ILE A 7 -9.33 15.43 -21.51
C ILE A 7 -7.88 14.97 -21.68
N ALA A 8 -7.37 14.92 -22.91
CA ALA A 8 -6.01 14.46 -23.19
C ALA A 8 -4.95 15.36 -22.52
N GLY A 9 -5.22 16.67 -22.46
CA GLY A 9 -4.34 17.68 -21.87
C GLY A 9 -4.50 17.90 -20.37
N GLN A 10 -5.39 17.16 -19.69
CA GLN A 10 -5.74 17.39 -18.28
C GLN A 10 -6.07 18.86 -17.99
N ALA A 11 -6.90 19.43 -18.86
CA ALA A 11 -7.15 20.87 -18.90
C ALA A 11 -7.82 21.35 -17.60
N ALA A 12 -8.76 20.58 -17.04
CA ALA A 12 -9.43 20.93 -15.80
C ALA A 12 -8.45 21.04 -14.61
N GLU A 13 -7.53 20.07 -14.47
CA GLU A 13 -6.55 20.05 -13.40
C GLU A 13 -5.51 21.16 -13.55
N ARG A 14 -4.98 21.33 -14.76
CA ARG A 14 -4.00 22.38 -15.06
C ARG A 14 -4.59 23.78 -14.89
N TYR A 15 -5.86 23.97 -15.24
CA TYR A 15 -6.60 25.20 -14.98
C TYR A 15 -6.69 25.49 -13.47
N LEU A 16 -7.10 24.49 -12.67
CA LEU A 16 -7.21 24.63 -11.20
C LEU A 16 -5.86 24.88 -10.51
N LEU A 17 -4.80 24.25 -11.00
CA LEU A 17 -3.43 24.40 -10.50
C LEU A 17 -2.72 25.66 -11.02
N ARG A 18 -3.36 26.42 -11.92
CA ARG A 18 -2.79 27.61 -12.59
C ARG A 18 -1.51 27.30 -13.39
N GLU A 19 -1.51 26.17 -14.08
CA GLU A 19 -0.43 25.68 -14.95
C GLU A 19 -0.71 25.93 -16.45
N MET A 20 -1.69 26.77 -16.75
CA MET A 20 -2.02 27.21 -18.11
C MET A 20 -1.49 28.63 -18.34
N HIS A 21 -1.07 28.89 -19.58
CA HIS A 21 -0.84 30.25 -20.04
C HIS A 21 -2.18 30.94 -20.34
N ASP A 22 -2.21 32.28 -20.26
CA ASP A 22 -3.45 33.07 -20.38
C ASP A 22 -4.30 32.69 -21.61
N SER A 23 -3.67 32.55 -22.78
CA SER A 23 -4.38 32.18 -24.02
C SER A 23 -5.00 30.78 -23.97
N GLU A 24 -4.33 29.83 -23.33
CA GLU A 24 -4.83 28.45 -23.17
C GLU A 24 -5.97 28.39 -22.15
N SER A 25 -5.85 29.19 -21.08
CA SER A 25 -6.90 29.34 -20.06
C SER A 25 -8.18 29.91 -20.68
N GLU A 26 -8.08 30.97 -21.49
CA GLU A 26 -9.23 31.55 -22.20
C GLU A 26 -9.89 30.54 -23.14
N GLU A 27 -9.07 29.76 -23.87
CA GLU A 27 -9.56 28.75 -24.80
C GLU A 27 -10.26 27.57 -24.10
N PHE A 28 -9.79 27.20 -22.90
CA PHE A 28 -10.43 26.22 -22.03
C PHE A 28 -11.70 26.78 -21.42
N GLU A 29 -11.70 28.01 -20.91
CA GLU A 29 -12.89 28.65 -20.32
C GLU A 29 -14.04 28.70 -21.32
N GLN A 30 -13.78 29.09 -22.57
CA GLN A 30 -14.79 29.11 -23.61
C GLN A 30 -15.40 27.71 -23.85
N HIS A 31 -14.59 26.65 -23.79
CA HIS A 31 -15.09 25.28 -23.88
C HIS A 31 -15.85 24.84 -22.62
N PHE A 32 -15.30 25.11 -21.45
CA PHE A 32 -15.84 24.78 -20.13
C PHE A 32 -17.24 25.38 -19.91
N PHE A 33 -17.50 26.59 -20.43
CA PHE A 33 -18.83 27.21 -20.34
C PHE A 33 -19.93 26.43 -21.06
N ASP A 34 -19.60 25.81 -22.20
CA ASP A 34 -20.56 25.11 -23.04
C ASP A 34 -20.56 23.58 -22.83
N CYS A 35 -19.54 23.03 -22.18
CA CYS A 35 -19.36 21.60 -21.95
C CYS A 35 -19.62 21.22 -20.48
N ARG A 36 -20.78 20.59 -20.23
CA ARG A 36 -21.16 20.14 -18.88
C ARG A 36 -20.14 19.19 -18.25
N VAL A 37 -19.54 18.29 -19.04
CA VAL A 37 -18.57 17.30 -18.54
C VAL A 37 -17.33 18.01 -17.99
N CYS A 38 -16.71 18.88 -18.79
CA CYS A 38 -15.55 19.65 -18.34
C CYS A 38 -15.90 20.60 -17.19
N ALA A 39 -17.14 21.11 -17.14
CA ALA A 39 -17.60 21.90 -16.01
C ALA A 39 -17.72 21.10 -14.70
N ASP A 40 -18.18 19.86 -14.80
CA ASP A 40 -18.27 18.95 -13.66
C ASP A 40 -16.87 18.53 -13.18
N ASP A 41 -15.93 18.28 -14.08
CA ASP A 41 -14.53 17.95 -13.73
C ASP A 41 -13.86 19.08 -12.93
N VAL A 42 -14.05 20.34 -13.32
CA VAL A 42 -13.52 21.50 -12.57
C VAL A 42 -14.17 21.60 -11.19
N ARG A 43 -15.47 21.35 -11.07
CA ARG A 43 -16.18 21.39 -9.77
C ARG A 43 -15.71 20.27 -8.84
N ASP A 44 -15.52 19.07 -9.38
CA ASP A 44 -15.07 17.92 -8.60
C ASP A 44 -13.60 18.09 -8.16
N GLY A 45 -12.75 18.64 -9.02
CA GLY A 45 -11.40 19.06 -8.65
C GLY A 45 -11.38 20.09 -7.51
N LEU A 46 -12.26 21.11 -7.55
CA LEU A 46 -12.39 22.10 -6.47
C LEU A 46 -12.81 21.46 -5.15
N ARG A 47 -13.81 20.56 -5.17
CA ARG A 47 -14.26 19.81 -3.98
C ARG A 47 -13.13 18.99 -3.38
N MET A 48 -12.36 18.28 -4.22
CA MET A 48 -11.21 17.51 -3.77
C MET A 48 -10.15 18.39 -3.10
N MET A 49 -9.85 19.56 -3.67
CA MET A 49 -8.90 20.51 -3.08
C MET A 49 -9.40 21.07 -1.73
N GLU A 50 -10.69 21.32 -1.60
CA GLU A 50 -11.32 21.78 -0.35
C GLU A 50 -11.23 20.70 0.74
N SER A 51 -11.68 19.48 0.45
CA SER A 51 -11.60 18.35 1.38
C SER A 51 -10.14 18.05 1.78
N GLY A 52 -9.20 18.13 0.84
CA GLY A 52 -7.77 17.97 1.15
C GLY A 52 -7.24 19.02 2.12
N ARG A 53 -7.67 20.28 1.98
CA ARG A 53 -7.29 21.37 2.91
C ARG A 53 -7.89 21.17 4.29
N GLU A 54 -9.11 20.65 4.38
CA GLU A 54 -9.76 20.34 5.65
C GLU A 54 -9.01 19.23 6.40
N LEU A 55 -8.60 18.16 5.71
CA LEU A 55 -7.78 17.09 6.33
C LEU A 55 -6.47 17.63 6.89
N VAL A 56 -5.74 18.44 6.10
CA VAL A 56 -4.47 19.04 6.55
C VAL A 56 -4.67 20.00 7.73
N ARG A 57 -5.77 20.75 7.76
CA ARG A 57 -6.10 21.62 8.91
C ARG A 57 -6.47 20.80 10.15
N GLY A 58 -7.34 19.79 10.00
CA GLY A 58 -7.73 18.88 11.08
C GLY A 58 -6.54 18.16 11.71
N GLU A 59 -5.55 17.74 10.92
CA GLU A 59 -4.30 17.17 11.43
C GLU A 59 -3.44 18.19 12.19
N ARG A 60 -3.41 19.45 11.76
CA ARG A 60 -2.69 20.52 12.48
C ARG A 60 -3.34 20.85 13.81
N ASP A 61 -4.67 20.91 13.84
CA ASP A 61 -5.43 21.21 15.05
C ASP A 61 -5.38 20.04 16.06
N ALA A 62 -5.44 18.79 15.58
CA ALA A 62 -5.24 17.61 16.42
C ALA A 62 -3.79 17.48 16.96
N ARG A 63 -2.81 18.06 16.27
CA ARG A 63 -1.40 18.10 16.67
C ARG A 63 -1.02 19.36 17.46
N ALA A 64 -1.98 20.24 17.77
CA ALA A 64 -1.80 21.36 18.69
C ALA A 64 -1.67 20.83 20.14
N VAL A 65 -0.52 20.24 20.44
CA VAL A 65 -0.07 19.96 21.81
C VAL A 65 0.04 21.30 22.53
N PRO A 66 -0.46 21.46 23.78
CA PRO A 66 -0.31 22.69 24.53
C PRO A 66 1.18 23.03 24.65
N GLN A 67 1.54 24.18 24.11
CA GLN A 67 2.88 24.73 24.14
C GLN A 67 3.25 25.02 25.61
N ARG A 68 4.03 24.14 26.23
CA ARG A 68 4.65 24.43 27.52
C ARG A 68 5.70 25.50 27.29
N ASP A 69 5.47 26.68 27.86
CA ASP A 69 6.41 27.81 27.89
C ASP A 69 7.68 27.44 28.65
N ASN A 70 8.61 26.77 27.96
CA ASN A 70 10.01 26.72 28.35
C ASN A 70 10.81 27.40 27.25
N VAL A 71 10.83 28.74 27.29
CA VAL A 71 11.79 29.54 26.53
C VAL A 71 13.18 29.32 27.11
N VAL A 72 13.84 28.25 26.66
CA VAL A 72 15.28 28.11 26.80
C VAL A 72 15.91 29.03 25.76
N ASP A 73 16.74 29.96 26.20
CA ASP A 73 17.36 30.99 25.37
C ASP A 73 18.30 30.36 24.31
N LEU A 74 17.76 30.14 23.11
CA LEU A 74 18.44 29.57 21.95
C LEU A 74 19.43 30.54 21.29
N ARG A 75 19.53 31.80 21.74
CA ARG A 75 20.49 32.77 21.16
C ARG A 75 21.92 32.55 21.65
N ALA A 76 22.11 32.00 22.85
CA ALA A 76 23.44 31.67 23.37
C ALA A 76 24.09 30.47 22.64
N ARG A 77 23.28 29.51 22.16
CA ARG A 77 23.74 28.29 21.47
C ARG A 77 23.93 28.46 19.94
N ARG A 78 23.88 29.69 19.41
CA ARG A 78 23.98 29.98 17.97
C ARG A 78 25.36 30.48 17.50
N ARG A 79 26.36 30.53 18.39
CA ARG A 79 27.73 30.98 18.05
C ARG A 79 28.74 29.87 17.79
N GLY A 80 28.40 28.58 18.03
CA GLY A 80 29.34 27.46 17.91
C GLY A 80 29.20 26.53 16.69
N ILE A 81 28.17 26.68 15.84
CA ILE A 81 27.82 25.67 14.81
C ILE A 81 28.11 26.15 13.37
N LYS A 82 28.58 27.39 13.19
CA LYS A 82 28.71 28.03 11.86
C LYS A 82 29.87 27.54 10.97
N GLN A 83 30.60 26.47 11.31
CA GLN A 83 31.80 26.06 10.57
C GLN A 83 31.70 24.74 9.79
N TRP A 84 30.57 24.01 9.86
CA TRP A 84 30.45 22.67 9.23
C TRP A 84 29.36 22.57 8.14
N ILE A 85 28.78 23.70 7.70
CA ILE A 85 27.66 23.70 6.75
C ILE A 85 28.07 23.42 5.28
N PRO A 86 29.26 23.76 4.75
CA PRO A 86 29.48 23.61 3.30
C PRO A 86 29.70 22.15 2.84
N ALA A 87 30.02 21.21 3.73
CA ALA A 87 30.24 19.81 3.35
C ALA A 87 28.94 18.97 3.29
N ALA A 88 27.93 19.31 4.10
CA ALA A 88 26.68 18.55 4.15
C ALA A 88 25.76 18.84 2.95
N ALA A 89 25.82 20.05 2.39
CA ALA A 89 24.98 20.44 1.24
C ALA A 89 25.34 19.69 -0.06
N ALA A 90 26.63 19.39 -0.27
CA ALA A 90 27.09 18.63 -1.43
C ALA A 90 26.66 17.14 -1.38
N ALA A 91 26.63 16.54 -0.19
CA ALA A 91 26.20 15.15 -0.02
C ALA A 91 24.69 14.95 -0.27
N VAL A 92 23.86 15.93 0.13
CA VAL A 92 22.40 15.88 -0.10
C VAL A 92 22.07 16.04 -1.59
N LEU A 93 22.79 16.89 -2.32
CA LEU A 93 22.57 17.08 -3.77
C LEU A 93 23.01 15.87 -4.61
N LEU A 94 24.07 15.16 -4.20
CA LEU A 94 24.47 13.88 -4.79
C LEU A 94 23.47 12.76 -4.48
N ALA A 95 22.95 12.70 -3.25
CA ALA A 95 21.91 11.73 -2.87
C ALA A 95 20.58 11.98 -3.61
N ALA A 96 20.19 13.24 -3.81
CA ALA A 96 18.92 13.57 -4.49
C ALA A 96 18.94 13.24 -5.99
N ASN A 97 20.09 13.30 -6.66
CA ASN A 97 20.20 13.03 -8.11
C ASN A 97 20.64 11.60 -8.45
N ALA A 98 21.33 10.89 -7.56
CA ALA A 98 21.72 9.49 -7.80
C ALA A 98 20.55 8.50 -7.66
N VAL A 99 19.58 8.81 -6.78
CA VAL A 99 18.42 7.94 -6.49
C VAL A 99 17.55 7.67 -7.72
N PRO A 100 17.13 8.65 -8.53
CA PRO A 100 16.31 8.38 -9.72
C PRO A 100 17.07 7.65 -10.84
N LEU A 101 18.40 7.76 -10.92
CA LEU A 101 19.19 7.08 -11.96
C LEU A 101 19.45 5.60 -11.63
N VAL A 102 19.62 5.27 -10.34
CA VAL A 102 19.76 3.88 -9.86
C VAL A 102 18.42 3.13 -9.91
N LEU A 103 17.29 3.82 -9.68
CA LEU A 103 15.95 3.21 -9.78
C LEU A 103 15.52 2.89 -11.21
N ARG A 104 16.10 3.53 -12.24
CA ARG A 104 15.79 3.26 -13.66
C ARG A 104 16.66 2.16 -14.29
N SER A 105 17.80 1.85 -13.67
CA SER A 105 18.79 0.89 -14.18
C SER A 105 18.91 -0.37 -13.33
N ALA A 106 18.10 -0.51 -12.27
CA ALA A 106 17.99 -1.77 -11.57
C ALA A 106 17.24 -2.76 -12.48
N PRO A 107 17.90 -3.79 -13.05
CA PRO A 107 17.16 -4.95 -13.52
C PRO A 107 16.31 -5.45 -12.35
N PRO A 108 15.14 -6.07 -12.60
CA PRO A 108 14.34 -6.63 -11.52
C PRO A 108 15.28 -7.47 -10.67
N ARG A 109 15.57 -7.00 -9.45
CA ARG A 109 16.13 -7.89 -8.46
C ARG A 109 15.04 -8.92 -8.30
N LEU A 110 15.25 -10.08 -8.91
CA LEU A 110 14.77 -11.32 -8.36
C LEU A 110 15.16 -11.25 -6.88
N VAL A 111 14.22 -10.79 -6.08
CA VAL A 111 14.16 -11.16 -4.68
C VAL A 111 13.91 -12.65 -4.77
N ILE A 112 15.00 -13.41 -4.93
CA ILE A 112 15.05 -14.74 -4.39
C ILE A 112 14.68 -14.47 -2.95
N ALA A 113 13.44 -14.81 -2.59
CA ALA A 113 12.99 -14.78 -1.23
C ALA A 113 14.15 -15.33 -0.41
N ASP A 114 14.58 -14.55 0.58
CA ASP A 114 15.44 -15.09 1.61
C ASP A 114 14.88 -16.48 1.94
N ALA A 115 15.73 -17.50 1.96
CA ALA A 115 15.34 -18.90 2.15
C ALA A 115 14.82 -19.08 3.59
N GLY A 116 13.70 -18.44 3.87
CA GLY A 116 13.27 -18.01 5.18
C GLY A 116 11.76 -18.03 5.19
N LYS A 117 11.23 -19.21 5.53
CA LYS A 117 9.86 -19.47 5.98
C LYS A 117 8.75 -19.16 4.95
N SER A 118 8.54 -20.11 4.04
CA SER A 118 7.29 -20.20 3.27
C SER A 118 6.33 -21.18 3.94
N LEU A 119 5.03 -20.99 3.74
CA LEU A 119 4.05 -22.01 4.09
C LEU A 119 4.16 -23.16 3.11
N SER A 120 4.54 -24.34 3.59
CA SER A 120 4.60 -25.57 2.79
C SER A 120 3.48 -26.52 3.19
N ALA A 121 2.84 -27.14 2.20
CA ALA A 121 1.80 -28.13 2.44
C ALA A 121 2.44 -29.33 3.13
N GLY A 122 1.85 -29.81 4.22
CA GLY A 122 2.45 -30.86 5.04
C GLY A 122 2.52 -32.22 4.34
N THR A 123 3.55 -32.46 3.54
CA THR A 123 3.89 -33.79 3.01
C THR A 123 5.05 -34.40 3.80
N ARG A 124 4.75 -35.55 4.41
CA ARG A 124 5.60 -36.46 5.21
C ARG A 124 7.13 -36.26 5.06
N GLY A 125 7.71 -35.47 5.96
CA GLY A 125 9.16 -35.31 6.17
C GLY A 125 9.49 -34.00 6.90
N ALA A 126 9.77 -34.06 8.21
CA ALA A 126 10.32 -33.01 9.09
C ALA A 126 10.12 -31.54 8.66
N SER A 127 8.99 -30.89 8.97
CA SER A 127 8.70 -30.18 10.25
C SER A 127 9.60 -28.97 10.58
N ASP A 128 9.71 -28.00 9.66
CA ASP A 128 9.94 -26.61 10.09
C ASP A 128 8.63 -25.83 9.91
N VAL A 129 7.82 -25.80 10.97
CA VAL A 129 6.58 -25.01 10.97
C VAL A 129 6.99 -23.54 11.09
N PRO A 130 6.69 -22.69 10.09
CA PRO A 130 7.15 -21.31 10.10
C PRO A 130 6.59 -20.58 11.32
N ALA A 131 7.50 -20.00 12.10
CA ALA A 131 7.20 -19.24 13.30
C ALA A 131 7.40 -17.74 13.06
N VAL A 132 6.35 -16.95 13.29
CA VAL A 132 6.33 -15.49 13.15
C VAL A 132 6.17 -14.84 14.51
N ARG A 133 6.90 -13.76 14.79
CA ARG A 133 6.74 -13.02 16.04
C ARG A 133 5.45 -12.20 16.04
N LYS A 134 4.77 -12.14 17.18
CA LYS A 134 3.64 -11.24 17.38
C LYS A 134 4.06 -9.79 17.12
N GLY A 135 3.26 -9.07 16.34
CA GLY A 135 3.55 -7.70 15.92
C GLY A 135 4.58 -7.55 14.79
N ALA A 136 5.17 -8.64 14.29
CA ALA A 136 6.06 -8.57 13.14
C ALA A 136 5.28 -8.39 11.84
N MET A 137 5.84 -7.60 10.91
CA MET A 137 5.36 -7.48 9.53
C MET A 137 5.99 -8.55 8.63
N GLU A 138 6.19 -9.76 9.16
CA GLU A 138 6.75 -10.90 8.43
C GLU A 138 5.65 -11.51 7.55
N GLN A 139 5.91 -11.55 6.24
CA GLN A 139 5.01 -12.14 5.27
C GLN A 139 5.33 -13.61 5.10
N LEU A 140 4.33 -14.47 5.20
CA LEU A 140 4.44 -15.87 4.87
C LEU A 140 3.82 -16.11 3.48
N PRO A 141 4.65 -16.23 2.43
CA PRO A 141 4.14 -16.54 1.10
C PRO A 141 3.57 -17.96 1.05
N PHE A 142 2.47 -18.11 0.31
CA PHE A 142 1.83 -19.39 0.02
C PHE A 142 1.17 -19.35 -1.36
N ASP A 143 1.09 -20.52 -1.99
CA ASP A 143 0.41 -20.71 -3.26
C ASP A 143 -0.92 -21.45 -3.03
N ILE A 144 -1.90 -21.17 -3.88
CA ILE A 144 -3.16 -21.91 -3.90
C ILE A 144 -3.03 -22.97 -5.00
N PRO A 145 -3.10 -24.28 -4.69
CA PRO A 145 -3.14 -25.29 -5.73
C PRO A 145 -4.43 -25.10 -6.56
N THR A 146 -4.28 -24.65 -7.79
CA THR A 146 -5.42 -24.39 -8.68
C THR A 146 -5.83 -25.67 -9.41
N ASP A 147 -7.13 -25.92 -9.45
CA ASP A 147 -7.75 -26.98 -10.24
C ASP A 147 -8.90 -26.34 -11.06
N PRO A 148 -8.97 -26.58 -12.39
CA PRO A 148 -10.02 -26.03 -13.25
C PRO A 148 -11.45 -26.37 -12.81
N SER A 149 -11.62 -27.41 -11.99
CA SER A 149 -12.91 -27.83 -11.48
C SER A 149 -13.44 -26.98 -10.31
N PHE A 150 -12.64 -26.07 -9.76
CA PHE A 150 -13.06 -25.12 -8.74
C PHE A 150 -13.36 -23.75 -9.33
N VAL A 151 -14.54 -23.22 -9.03
CA VAL A 151 -14.98 -21.88 -9.43
C VAL A 151 -14.68 -20.81 -8.38
N LYS A 152 -14.34 -21.22 -7.16
CA LYS A 152 -13.99 -20.31 -6.06
C LYS A 152 -13.12 -21.02 -5.03
N TYR A 153 -12.27 -20.26 -4.34
CA TYR A 153 -11.46 -20.74 -3.22
C TYR A 153 -11.85 -19.99 -1.94
N ILE A 154 -11.97 -20.71 -0.83
CA ILE A 154 -12.24 -20.15 0.49
C ILE A 154 -11.05 -20.43 1.38
N LEU A 155 -10.47 -19.38 1.94
CA LEU A 155 -9.32 -19.42 2.81
C LEU A 155 -9.76 -19.02 4.22
N HIS A 156 -9.40 -19.81 5.21
CA HIS A 156 -9.65 -19.47 6.61
C HIS A 156 -8.57 -20.04 7.51
N ALA A 157 -8.23 -19.29 8.56
CA ALA A 157 -7.29 -19.76 9.57
C ALA A 157 -8.06 -20.46 10.69
N VAL A 158 -7.56 -21.59 11.18
CA VAL A 158 -8.07 -22.28 12.36
C VAL A 158 -7.02 -22.29 13.46
N ASP A 159 -7.45 -22.12 14.71
CA ASP A 159 -6.57 -22.27 15.87
C ASP A 159 -6.33 -23.76 16.21
N ALA A 160 -5.44 -24.02 17.17
CA ALA A 160 -5.16 -25.38 17.65
C ALA A 160 -6.38 -26.12 18.25
N ARG A 161 -7.48 -25.40 18.54
CA ARG A 161 -8.75 -25.97 19.04
C ARG A 161 -9.75 -26.22 17.91
N GLY A 162 -9.38 -25.92 16.66
CA GLY A 162 -10.23 -26.04 15.49
C GLY A 162 -11.23 -24.89 15.32
N ALA A 163 -11.09 -23.80 16.09
CA ALA A 163 -11.94 -22.63 15.94
C ALA A 163 -11.44 -21.75 14.79
N THR A 164 -12.34 -21.35 13.88
CA THR A 164 -12.02 -20.42 12.81
C THR A 164 -11.72 -19.03 13.38
N ILE A 165 -10.62 -18.45 12.95
CA ILE A 165 -10.14 -17.13 13.37
C ILE A 165 -10.31 -16.14 12.22
N GLY A 166 -11.11 -15.09 12.46
CA GLY A 166 -11.44 -14.09 11.46
C GLY A 166 -12.51 -14.56 10.47
N GLU A 167 -12.80 -13.71 9.48
CA GLU A 167 -13.75 -14.03 8.42
C GLU A 167 -13.08 -14.85 7.30
N PRO A 168 -13.77 -15.86 6.74
CA PRO A 168 -13.27 -16.57 5.57
C PRO A 168 -13.07 -15.61 4.40
N VAL A 169 -11.91 -15.70 3.74
CA VAL A 169 -11.58 -14.89 2.58
C VAL A 169 -11.87 -15.70 1.32
N GLU A 170 -12.68 -15.13 0.44
CA GLU A 170 -12.99 -15.74 -0.85
C GLU A 170 -12.03 -15.23 -1.95
N LYS A 171 -11.61 -16.12 -2.83
CA LYS A 171 -10.74 -15.82 -3.99
C LYS A 171 -11.28 -16.46 -5.26
N SER A 172 -11.21 -15.73 -6.36
CA SER A 172 -11.53 -16.26 -7.69
C SER A 172 -10.39 -17.14 -8.22
N PRO A 173 -10.64 -18.00 -9.23
CA PRO A 173 -9.59 -18.81 -9.86
C PRO A 173 -8.47 -17.97 -10.49
N GLU A 174 -8.78 -16.79 -11.05
CA GLU A 174 -7.77 -15.88 -11.61
C GLU A 174 -6.86 -15.31 -10.51
N GLN A 175 -7.44 -14.99 -9.35
CA GLN A 175 -6.68 -14.52 -8.20
C GLN A 175 -5.81 -15.65 -7.63
N ALA A 176 -6.31 -16.89 -7.61
CA ALA A 176 -5.61 -18.07 -7.11
C ALA A 176 -4.33 -18.42 -7.90
N ASN A 177 -4.21 -17.96 -9.15
CA ASN A 177 -3.01 -18.15 -9.97
C ASN A 177 -1.83 -17.23 -9.58
N ASN A 178 -2.02 -16.29 -8.65
CA ASN A 178 -0.96 -15.42 -8.16
C ASN A 178 -0.52 -15.83 -6.75
N PRO A 179 0.77 -15.67 -6.38
CA PRO A 179 1.24 -15.97 -5.03
C PRO A 179 0.60 -15.03 -4.01
N PHE A 180 0.20 -15.57 -2.86
CA PHE A 180 -0.38 -14.81 -1.75
C PHE A 180 0.59 -14.72 -0.58
N SER A 181 0.47 -13.65 0.20
CA SER A 181 1.20 -13.48 1.45
C SER A 181 0.23 -13.39 2.63
N LEU A 182 0.43 -14.21 3.65
CA LEU A 182 -0.24 -14.08 4.94
C LEU A 182 0.60 -13.21 5.88
N LEU A 183 -0.04 -12.28 6.61
CA LEU A 183 0.60 -11.52 7.69
C LEU A 183 0.03 -11.96 9.05
N PRO A 184 0.61 -12.99 9.70
CA PRO A 184 0.06 -13.55 10.92
C PRO A 184 0.40 -12.74 12.19
N GLY A 185 1.23 -11.68 12.10
CA GLY A 185 1.70 -10.91 13.26
C GLY A 185 0.59 -10.23 14.07
N SER A 186 -0.61 -10.05 13.52
CA SER A 186 -1.79 -9.53 14.22
C SER A 186 -2.49 -10.57 15.11
N LEU A 187 -2.22 -11.86 14.90
CA LEU A 187 -2.84 -12.95 15.65
C LEU A 187 -2.20 -13.10 17.04
N PRO A 188 -2.95 -13.58 18.04
CA PRO A 188 -2.37 -13.98 19.33
C PRO A 188 -1.29 -15.05 19.17
N ALA A 189 -0.32 -15.10 20.09
CA ALA A 189 0.65 -16.18 20.10
C ALA A 189 -0.06 -17.54 20.25
N GLY A 190 0.26 -18.49 19.37
CA GLY A 190 -0.48 -19.74 19.22
C GLY A 190 -0.07 -20.53 17.98
N SER A 191 -0.59 -21.75 17.86
CA SER A 191 -0.45 -22.56 16.64
C SER A 191 -1.73 -22.44 15.82
N TYR A 192 -1.57 -22.30 14.51
CA TYR A 192 -2.65 -22.08 13.57
C TYR A 192 -2.43 -22.91 12.31
N GLU A 193 -3.52 -23.13 11.58
CA GLU A 193 -3.49 -23.78 10.29
C GLU A 193 -4.31 -22.95 9.30
N LEU A 194 -3.71 -22.57 8.18
CA LEU A 194 -4.42 -21.95 7.06
C LEU A 194 -5.03 -23.07 6.22
N VAL A 195 -6.34 -23.16 6.18
CA VAL A 195 -7.09 -24.15 5.39
C VAL A 195 -7.56 -23.51 4.10
N ILE A 196 -7.33 -24.22 2.99
CA ILE A 196 -7.79 -23.82 1.66
C ILE A 196 -8.80 -24.83 1.17
N GLU A 197 -10.01 -24.34 0.89
CA GLU A 197 -11.10 -25.12 0.31
C GLU A 197 -11.41 -24.64 -1.10
N GLY A 198 -11.62 -25.58 -2.01
CA GLY A 198 -12.15 -25.34 -3.35
C GLY A 198 -13.64 -25.55 -3.38
N VAL A 199 -14.37 -24.65 -4.04
CA VAL A 199 -15.81 -24.73 -4.29
C VAL A 199 -16.00 -25.05 -5.77
N ARG A 200 -16.74 -26.12 -6.06
CA ARG A 200 -17.11 -26.54 -7.42
C ARG A 200 -18.39 -25.85 -7.88
N GLU A 201 -18.72 -25.98 -9.17
CA GLU A 201 -19.97 -25.39 -9.74
C GLU A 201 -21.25 -25.89 -9.04
N ASP A 202 -21.23 -27.11 -8.51
CA ASP A 202 -22.34 -27.70 -7.75
C ASP A 202 -22.48 -27.13 -6.32
N GLY A 203 -21.59 -26.20 -5.93
CA GLY A 203 -21.54 -25.62 -4.59
C GLY A 203 -20.86 -26.51 -3.54
N ASN A 204 -20.41 -27.72 -3.90
CA ASN A 204 -19.71 -28.60 -2.98
C ASN A 204 -18.33 -28.06 -2.67
N ARG A 205 -17.98 -28.10 -1.38
CA ARG A 205 -16.67 -27.69 -0.86
C ARG A 205 -15.79 -28.91 -0.65
N SER A 206 -14.55 -28.82 -1.08
CA SER A 206 -13.53 -29.82 -0.78
C SER A 206 -12.27 -29.15 -0.28
N LYS A 207 -11.74 -29.63 0.85
CA LYS A 207 -10.42 -29.22 1.34
C LYS A 207 -9.35 -29.61 0.33
N ILE A 208 -8.61 -28.63 -0.16
CA ILE A 208 -7.53 -28.82 -1.13
C ILE A 208 -6.22 -29.09 -0.39
N THR A 209 -5.88 -28.19 0.53
CA THR A 209 -4.63 -28.24 1.26
C THR A 209 -4.75 -27.48 2.58
N SER A 210 -3.76 -27.65 3.45
CA SER A 210 -3.60 -26.83 4.63
C SER A 210 -2.15 -26.58 4.98
N TYR A 211 -1.91 -25.39 5.53
CA TYR A 211 -0.58 -24.88 5.85
C TYR A 211 -0.47 -24.57 7.35
N PRO A 212 0.33 -25.34 8.11
CA PRO A 212 0.54 -25.05 9.52
C PRO A 212 1.50 -23.87 9.70
N PHE A 213 1.23 -23.00 10.68
CA PHE A 213 2.13 -21.93 11.11
C PHE A 213 2.00 -21.64 12.60
N ARG A 214 2.99 -20.96 13.18
CA ARG A 214 2.99 -20.57 14.60
C ARG A 214 3.23 -19.08 14.75
N VAL A 215 2.52 -18.48 15.69
CA VAL A 215 2.82 -17.14 16.18
C VAL A 215 3.48 -17.27 17.55
N VAL A 216 4.71 -16.78 17.65
CA VAL A 216 5.48 -16.74 18.90
C VAL A 216 5.38 -15.35 19.53
N PRO A 217 5.47 -15.22 20.87
CA PRO A 217 5.38 -13.94 21.55
C PRO A 217 6.49 -12.96 21.14
#